data_AF-A0AA42ARF4-F1
#
_entry.id   AF-A0AA42ARF4-F1
#
_cell.length_a   1.000
_cell.length_b   1.000
_cell.length_c   1.000
_cell.angle_alpha   90.00
_cell.angle_beta   90.00
_cell.angle_gamma   90.00
#
_symmetry.space_group_name_H-M   'P 1'
#
loop_
_entity.id
_entity.type
_entity.pdbx_description
1 polymer ?
#
loop_
_entity_poly.entity_id
_entity_poly.type
_entity_poly.pdbx_seq_one_letter_code
_entity_poly.pdbx_strand_id
1 'polypeptide(L)'
;MGCCSCFGFTKNTRKLKPSSVAASLCSQEFLLNGNLEDSDTDLYNGVHRSYGVLPGTAKSYEKILSSRAQNGMICRGVPVKETRQLIRSEDENGDKMVNEYVRVCKIGSGSYGKVVLYRSIRDGKQYAIKAFHKSHLLKLRVAPSETAMTDVLREVSIMKMLEHPNIVNLVEVIDDPNMDNFYMVLEYVESKWVCQDSDPPKGLDETTARRYLRGIVAGVMYLHAHNVIHGDIKPDNLLITSSGTVKIGDFSVSQVFVDGKDELRRSPGTPVFTAPECCSGVSYHGKASDTWAVGVTLYCMIIGRYPFLGDSLQDTYDK
;
A
#
# COMPACT_ATOMS: atom_id res chain seq x y z
N MET A 1 14.30 -20.07 -14.65
CA MET A 1 13.70 -18.77 -15.02
C MET A 1 12.67 -18.44 -13.95
N GLY A 2 12.89 -17.59 -12.96
CA GLY A 2 13.84 -16.50 -12.74
C GLY A 2 13.09 -15.49 -11.87
N CYS A 3 12.88 -15.85 -10.60
CA CYS A 3 12.24 -15.02 -9.58
C CYS A 3 13.13 -13.85 -9.22
N CYS A 4 12.60 -12.63 -9.22
CA CYS A 4 13.27 -11.47 -8.66
C CYS A 4 12.32 -10.70 -7.74
N SER A 5 12.27 -11.12 -6.48
CA SER A 5 12.23 -10.22 -5.32
C SER A 5 13.51 -10.48 -4.53
N CYS A 6 14.27 -9.43 -4.31
CA CYS A 6 15.67 -9.47 -3.93
C CYS A 6 15.90 -10.11 -2.55
N PHE A 7 16.43 -11.33 -2.51
CA PHE A 7 17.30 -11.81 -1.44
C PHE A 7 18.56 -12.40 -2.09
N GLY A 8 19.67 -11.70 -1.97
CA GLY A 8 21.00 -12.15 -2.38
C GLY A 8 21.96 -11.96 -1.22
N PHE A 9 22.19 -13.03 -0.46
CA PHE A 9 23.30 -13.11 0.48
C PHE A 9 24.62 -12.99 -0.27
N THR A 10 25.40 -11.95 0.02
CA THR A 10 26.87 -12.04 -0.11
C THR A 10 27.48 -11.64 1.23
N LYS A 11 28.06 -12.63 1.90
CA LYS A 11 28.92 -12.46 3.06
C LYS A 11 30.12 -11.61 2.64
N ASN A 12 30.37 -10.50 3.33
CA ASN A 12 31.72 -9.99 3.45
C ASN A 12 31.96 -9.49 4.88
N THR A 13 32.72 -10.29 5.62
CA THR A 13 33.19 -10.02 6.97
C THR A 13 34.21 -8.88 6.95
N ARG A 14 33.89 -7.74 7.58
CA ARG A 14 34.91 -6.85 8.17
C ARG A 14 34.49 -6.44 9.58
N LYS A 15 35.27 -6.91 10.54
CA LYS A 15 35.21 -6.56 11.97
C LYS A 15 35.47 -5.06 12.15
N LEU A 16 34.66 -4.37 12.95
CA LEU A 16 35.06 -3.17 13.68
C LEU A 16 34.41 -3.18 15.09
N LYS A 17 35.23 -2.87 16.09
CA LYS A 17 34.93 -2.81 17.53
C LYS A 17 34.43 -1.40 17.94
N PRO A 18 33.87 -1.22 19.15
CA PRO A 18 32.86 -0.20 19.44
C PRO A 18 33.44 1.12 19.95
N SER A 19 32.71 2.22 19.75
CA SER A 19 32.77 3.39 20.63
C SER A 19 31.44 4.16 20.65
N SER A 20 31.12 4.64 21.83
CA SER A 20 29.93 5.39 22.24
C SER A 20 30.01 6.88 21.91
N VAL A 21 28.84 7.51 21.69
CA VAL A 21 28.31 8.77 22.27
C VAL A 21 27.34 9.44 21.28
N ALA A 22 26.35 10.12 21.84
CA ALA A 22 25.09 10.60 21.28
C ALA A 22 25.15 11.73 20.22
N ALA A 23 24.00 11.86 19.55
CA ALA A 23 23.36 13.04 18.95
C ALA A 23 23.61 13.39 17.47
N SER A 24 22.47 13.51 16.78
CA SER A 24 22.17 14.47 15.71
C SER A 24 22.65 14.22 14.27
N LEU A 25 21.74 14.59 13.36
CA LEU A 25 21.90 14.93 11.94
C LEU A 25 21.96 13.82 10.88
N CYS A 26 20.91 13.86 10.05
CA CYS A 26 20.89 13.70 8.61
C CYS A 26 22.28 13.71 7.97
N SER A 27 22.75 12.55 7.54
CA SER A 27 24.01 12.42 6.81
C SER A 27 23.84 12.92 5.38
N GLN A 28 24.53 14.03 5.09
CA GLN A 28 24.92 14.44 3.75
C GLN A 28 25.90 13.41 3.15
N GLU A 29 25.66 13.02 1.91
CA GLU A 29 26.76 12.74 0.98
C GLU A 29 26.75 13.80 -0.12
N PHE A 30 27.96 14.27 -0.43
CA PHE A 30 28.29 15.47 -1.18
C PHE A 30 28.08 15.33 -2.69
N LEU A 31 27.47 16.38 -3.26
CA LEU A 31 27.73 17.05 -4.54
C LEU A 31 28.53 16.29 -5.63
N LEU A 32 27.83 15.93 -6.70
CA LEU A 32 28.32 16.13 -8.06
C LEU A 32 27.23 16.80 -8.89
N ASN A 33 27.49 18.04 -9.30
CA ASN A 33 26.76 18.75 -10.34
C ASN A 33 26.85 17.96 -11.64
N GLY A 34 25.70 17.57 -12.17
CA GLY A 34 25.53 17.10 -13.53
C GLY A 34 24.12 17.46 -13.98
N ASN A 35 24.03 18.47 -14.84
CA ASN A 35 22.83 18.77 -15.62
C ASN A 35 22.42 17.48 -16.34
N LEU A 36 21.36 16.85 -15.86
CA LEU A 36 20.69 15.77 -16.56
C LEU A 36 19.22 16.18 -16.61
N GLU A 37 18.79 16.49 -17.83
CA GLU A 37 17.38 16.46 -18.20
C GLU A 37 16.83 15.09 -17.77
N ASP A 38 15.99 15.07 -16.72
CA ASP A 38 15.21 13.88 -16.32
C ASP A 38 14.17 13.57 -17.42
N SER A 39 14.66 13.07 -18.55
CA SER A 39 13.88 12.24 -19.47
C SER A 39 13.79 10.83 -18.88
N ASP A 40 13.04 10.72 -17.77
CA ASP A 40 12.72 9.43 -17.14
C ASP A 40 11.73 8.65 -18.04
N THR A 41 12.25 8.12 -19.15
CA THR A 41 11.66 6.97 -19.85
C THR A 41 12.30 5.71 -19.32
N ASP A 42 12.11 5.45 -18.03
CA ASP A 42 12.42 4.15 -17.45
C ASP A 42 11.42 3.13 -18.02
N LEU A 43 11.89 2.33 -18.99
CA LEU A 43 11.18 1.17 -19.49
C LEU A 43 10.97 0.18 -18.33
N TYR A 44 9.79 0.24 -17.71
CA TYR A 44 9.31 -0.81 -16.82
C TYR A 44 9.05 -2.09 -17.61
N ASN A 45 10.02 -3.00 -17.61
CA ASN A 45 9.82 -4.39 -18.03
C ASN A 45 9.05 -5.14 -16.92
N GLY A 46 7.74 -4.89 -16.85
CA GLY A 46 6.81 -5.67 -16.04
C GLY A 46 6.55 -7.03 -16.68
N VAL A 47 6.98 -8.10 -16.01
CA VAL A 47 6.68 -9.49 -16.40
C VAL A 47 5.17 -9.70 -16.37
N HIS A 48 4.64 -10.22 -17.48
CA HIS A 48 3.24 -10.59 -17.67
C HIS A 48 2.70 -11.42 -16.49
N ARG A 49 1.74 -10.85 -15.76
CA ARG A 49 0.83 -11.62 -14.90
C ARG A 49 -0.54 -11.67 -15.58
N SER A 50 -0.81 -12.81 -16.22
CA SER A 50 -2.12 -13.10 -16.80
C SER A 50 -3.08 -13.49 -15.69
N TYR A 51 -3.98 -12.59 -15.29
CA TYR A 51 -5.08 -12.91 -14.39
C TYR A 51 -6.38 -13.06 -15.19
N GLY A 52 -6.72 -14.27 -15.64
CA GLY A 52 -8.00 -14.53 -16.30
C GLY A 52 -9.22 -14.34 -15.39
N VAL A 53 -9.91 -13.19 -15.45
CA VAL A 53 -11.16 -12.88 -14.71
C VAL A 53 -12.36 -13.26 -15.57
N LEU A 54 -13.47 -13.66 -14.94
CA LEU A 54 -14.78 -13.81 -15.58
C LEU A 54 -15.25 -12.50 -16.25
N PRO A 55 -15.92 -12.54 -17.41
CA PRO A 55 -16.44 -11.33 -18.04
C PRO A 55 -17.60 -10.75 -17.20
N GLY A 56 -17.38 -9.63 -16.50
CA GLY A 56 -18.48 -8.91 -15.82
C GLY A 56 -18.12 -8.03 -14.60
N THR A 57 -16.91 -8.07 -14.07
CA THR A 57 -16.56 -7.49 -12.75
C THR A 57 -16.36 -5.98 -12.73
N ALA A 58 -15.79 -5.38 -13.78
CA ALA A 58 -15.46 -3.95 -13.79
C ALA A 58 -16.69 -3.05 -13.62
N LYS A 59 -17.80 -3.39 -14.30
CA LYS A 59 -19.07 -2.67 -14.18
C LYS A 59 -19.80 -2.94 -12.87
N SER A 60 -19.35 -3.90 -12.07
CA SER A 60 -20.02 -4.33 -10.84
C SER A 60 -19.58 -3.46 -9.65
N TYR A 61 -18.27 -3.25 -9.45
CA TYR A 61 -17.78 -2.46 -8.32
C TYR A 61 -18.17 -0.98 -8.41
N GLU A 62 -18.15 -0.37 -9.60
CA GLU A 62 -18.54 1.04 -9.79
C GLU A 62 -20.01 1.27 -9.41
N LYS A 63 -20.89 0.32 -9.78
CA LYS A 63 -22.30 0.36 -9.40
C LYS A 63 -22.50 0.21 -7.90
N ILE A 64 -21.75 -0.70 -7.28
CA ILE A 64 -21.80 -0.90 -5.82
C ILE A 64 -21.36 0.39 -5.10
N LEU A 65 -20.20 0.93 -5.47
CA LEU A 65 -19.65 2.14 -4.86
C LEU A 65 -20.55 3.37 -5.10
N SER A 66 -21.09 3.54 -6.31
CA SER A 66 -22.03 4.63 -6.63
C SER A 66 -23.33 4.50 -5.84
N SER A 67 -23.90 3.29 -5.77
CA SER A 67 -25.10 3.04 -4.96
C SER A 67 -24.85 3.32 -3.49
N ARG A 68 -23.67 2.98 -2.96
CA ARG A 68 -23.30 3.25 -1.56
C ARG A 68 -23.13 4.73 -1.27
N ALA A 69 -22.48 5.46 -2.18
CA ALA A 69 -22.36 6.90 -2.09
C ALA A 69 -23.74 7.57 -2.05
N GLN A 70 -24.68 7.10 -2.88
CA GLN A 70 -26.06 7.59 -2.92
C GLN A 70 -26.89 7.19 -1.68
N ASN A 71 -26.61 6.03 -1.09
CA ASN A 71 -27.32 5.51 0.09
C ASN A 71 -26.70 5.97 1.42
N GLY A 72 -25.84 6.99 1.42
CA GLY A 72 -25.28 7.56 2.65
C GLY A 72 -24.27 6.68 3.38
N MET A 73 -23.66 5.69 2.71
CA MET A 73 -22.60 4.84 3.30
C MET A 73 -21.20 5.48 3.21
N ILE A 74 -21.11 6.79 2.97
CA ILE A 74 -19.86 7.54 3.06
C ILE A 74 -19.62 7.83 4.54
N CYS A 75 -18.64 7.18 5.12
CA CYS A 75 -18.36 7.29 6.55
C CYS A 75 -17.22 8.26 6.82
N ARG A 76 -17.35 9.47 6.24
CA ARG A 76 -16.38 10.56 6.38
C ARG A 76 -17.05 11.83 6.88
N GLY A 77 -16.43 12.53 7.81
CA GLY A 77 -16.84 13.87 8.25
C GLY A 77 -16.51 14.95 7.21
N VAL A 78 -15.41 14.75 6.46
CA VAL A 78 -14.97 15.64 5.38
C VAL A 78 -14.74 14.84 4.09
N PRO A 79 -15.37 15.24 2.97
CA PRO A 79 -15.13 14.61 1.67
C PRO A 79 -13.66 14.73 1.24
N VAL A 80 -13.18 13.73 0.50
CA VAL A 80 -11.86 13.81 -0.15
C VAL A 80 -11.85 14.97 -1.14
N LYS A 81 -10.82 15.82 -1.07
CA LYS A 81 -10.66 16.95 -2.01
C LYS A 81 -10.42 16.39 -3.43
N GLU A 82 -11.15 16.92 -4.41
CA GLU A 82 -10.93 16.62 -5.83
C GLU A 82 -10.36 17.84 -6.53
N THR A 83 -9.20 17.67 -7.17
CA THR A 83 -8.53 18.73 -7.92
C THR A 83 -8.39 18.32 -9.38
N ARG A 84 -8.95 19.16 -10.27
CA ARG A 84 -9.01 18.92 -11.72
C ARG A 84 -7.98 19.72 -12.52
N GLN A 85 -7.14 20.50 -11.85
CA GLN A 85 -6.08 21.29 -12.47
C GLN A 85 -4.76 20.96 -11.79
N LEU A 86 -3.80 20.50 -12.58
CA LEU A 86 -2.45 20.17 -12.11
C LEU A 86 -1.50 21.32 -12.46
N ILE A 87 -0.90 21.92 -11.45
CA ILE A 87 0.14 22.93 -11.58
C ILE A 87 1.45 22.30 -11.12
N ARG A 88 2.46 22.33 -11.98
CA ARG A 88 3.85 22.00 -11.64
C ARG A 88 4.66 23.28 -11.63
N SER A 89 5.40 23.49 -10.57
CA SER A 89 6.26 24.66 -10.37
C SER A 89 7.48 24.27 -9.54
N GLU A 90 8.32 25.24 -9.24
CA GLU A 90 9.40 25.14 -8.26
C GLU A 90 9.19 26.21 -7.18
N ASP A 91 9.61 25.94 -5.96
CA ASP A 91 9.61 26.95 -4.89
C ASP A 91 10.84 27.88 -5.00
N GLU A 92 10.98 28.81 -4.05
CA GLU A 92 12.12 29.74 -4.00
C GLU A 92 13.49 29.05 -3.85
N ASN A 93 13.51 27.79 -3.40
CA ASN A 93 14.72 26.98 -3.22
C ASN A 93 14.99 26.07 -4.42
N GLY A 94 14.14 26.09 -5.45
CA GLY A 94 14.21 25.19 -6.61
C GLY A 94 13.60 23.80 -6.35
N ASP A 95 12.87 23.60 -5.24
CA ASP A 95 12.22 22.32 -4.95
C ASP A 95 10.97 22.14 -5.81
N LYS A 96 10.90 21.02 -6.54
CA LYS A 96 9.76 20.66 -7.41
C LYS A 96 8.45 20.64 -6.61
N MET A 97 7.41 21.26 -7.14
CA MET A 97 6.08 21.35 -6.55
C MET A 97 5.00 20.68 -7.40
N VAL A 98 4.00 20.15 -6.73
CA VAL A 98 2.71 19.74 -7.31
C VAL A 98 1.63 20.51 -6.57
N ASN A 99 0.99 21.48 -7.22
CA ASN A 99 0.07 22.43 -6.58
C ASN A 99 0.69 23.04 -5.30
N GLU A 100 0.04 22.90 -4.14
CA GLU A 100 0.54 23.38 -2.85
C GLU A 100 1.60 22.47 -2.18
N TYR A 101 1.94 21.35 -2.80
CA TYR A 101 2.80 20.32 -2.21
C TYR A 101 4.23 20.47 -2.71
N VAL A 102 5.15 20.80 -1.81
CA VAL A 102 6.60 20.88 -2.07
C VAL A 102 7.22 19.49 -1.88
N ARG A 103 7.96 19.00 -2.88
CA ARG A 103 8.59 17.68 -2.83
C ARG A 103 9.67 17.64 -1.77
N VAL A 104 9.72 16.56 -0.99
CA VAL A 104 10.79 16.31 -0.02
C VAL A 104 11.69 15.19 -0.52
N CYS A 105 11.23 13.94 -0.50
CA CYS A 105 12.04 12.79 -0.91
C CYS A 105 11.18 11.61 -1.36
N LYS A 106 11.76 10.69 -2.12
CA LYS A 106 11.08 9.41 -2.45
C LYS A 106 11.08 8.51 -1.21
N ILE A 107 9.92 7.99 -0.84
CA ILE A 107 9.75 7.12 0.34
C ILE A 107 9.38 5.68 -0.01
N GLY A 108 9.04 5.41 -1.28
CA GLY A 108 8.82 4.04 -1.73
C GLY A 108 8.35 3.94 -3.18
N SER A 109 8.00 2.72 -3.55
CA SER A 109 7.32 2.38 -4.79
C SER A 109 6.08 1.55 -4.44
N GLY A 110 4.92 1.92 -4.96
CA GLY A 110 3.71 1.10 -4.89
C GLY A 110 3.59 0.21 -6.14
N SER A 111 2.50 -0.56 -6.22
CA SER A 111 2.24 -1.52 -7.30
C SER A 111 2.33 -0.93 -8.71
N TYR A 112 1.93 0.34 -8.87
CA TYR A 112 1.77 1.00 -10.17
C TYR A 112 2.45 2.36 -10.28
N GLY A 113 3.25 2.77 -9.28
CA GLY A 113 3.78 4.13 -9.23
C GLY A 113 4.73 4.39 -8.08
N LYS A 114 5.30 5.58 -8.03
CA LYS A 114 6.22 6.01 -6.96
C LYS A 114 5.46 6.67 -5.82
N VAL A 115 5.94 6.46 -4.60
CA VAL A 115 5.44 7.13 -3.39
C VAL A 115 6.49 8.13 -2.94
N VAL A 116 6.10 9.39 -2.84
CA VAL A 116 7.01 10.50 -2.55
C VAL A 116 6.42 11.30 -1.41
N LEU A 117 7.28 11.68 -0.45
CA LEU A 117 6.94 12.57 0.64
C LEU A 117 6.91 14.01 0.13
N TYR A 118 5.83 14.70 0.45
CA TYR A 118 5.66 16.13 0.20
C TYR A 118 5.31 16.85 1.49
N ARG A 119 5.54 18.16 1.52
CA ARG A 119 5.09 19.07 2.57
C ARG A 119 4.16 20.10 1.95
N SER A 120 2.97 20.27 2.53
CA SER A 120 2.04 21.31 2.09
C SER A 120 2.45 22.67 2.63
N ILE A 121 2.46 23.68 1.77
CA ILE A 121 2.70 25.07 2.19
C ILE A 121 1.51 25.69 2.92
N ARG A 122 0.32 25.07 2.85
CA ARG A 122 -0.91 25.61 3.45
C ARG A 122 -1.00 25.33 4.94
N ASP A 123 -0.64 24.12 5.36
CA ASP A 123 -0.78 23.65 6.74
C ASP A 123 0.55 23.18 7.35
N GLY A 124 1.64 23.18 6.58
CA GLY A 124 2.95 22.72 7.01
C GLY A 124 3.06 21.20 7.21
N LYS A 125 1.99 20.44 6.96
CA LYS A 125 1.95 18.99 7.21
C LYS A 125 2.63 18.21 6.09
N GLN A 126 3.08 17.02 6.44
CA GLN A 126 3.65 16.06 5.52
C GLN A 126 2.57 15.12 4.96
N TYR A 127 2.72 14.76 3.68
CA TYR A 127 1.81 13.92 2.92
C TYR A 127 2.57 12.91 2.08
N ALA A 128 2.04 11.69 2.00
CA ALA A 128 2.55 10.67 1.09
C ALA A 128 1.77 10.74 -0.23
N ILE A 129 2.41 11.14 -1.32
CA ILE A 129 1.76 11.25 -2.62
C ILE A 129 2.16 10.05 -3.50
N LYS A 130 1.17 9.21 -3.85
CA LYS A 130 1.33 8.19 -4.89
C LYS A 130 1.14 8.86 -6.25
N ALA A 131 2.14 8.78 -7.13
CA ALA A 131 2.13 9.37 -8.45
C ALA A 131 2.09 8.29 -9.55
N PHE A 132 1.18 8.45 -10.50
CA PHE A 132 0.89 7.50 -11.56
C PHE A 132 0.90 8.17 -12.95
N HIS A 133 1.12 7.36 -13.99
CA HIS A 133 1.06 7.75 -15.40
C HIS A 133 -0.14 7.09 -16.09
N LYS A 134 -1.20 7.86 -16.37
CA LYS A 134 -2.47 7.35 -16.88
C LYS A 134 -2.29 6.57 -18.19
N SER A 135 -1.53 7.12 -19.13
CA SER A 135 -1.26 6.49 -20.43
C SER A 135 -0.57 5.14 -20.31
N HIS A 136 0.32 4.97 -19.34
CA HIS A 136 0.97 3.68 -19.06
C HIS A 136 -0.02 2.70 -18.42
N LEU A 137 -0.76 3.13 -17.40
CA LEU A 137 -1.69 2.26 -16.68
C LEU A 137 -2.89 1.80 -17.50
N LEU A 138 -3.35 2.63 -18.44
CA LEU A 138 -4.41 2.27 -19.38
C LEU A 138 -3.98 1.18 -20.38
N LYS A 139 -2.67 1.07 -20.65
CA LYS A 139 -2.10 0.04 -21.54
C LYS A 139 -1.79 -1.27 -20.79
N LEU A 140 -1.49 -1.19 -19.50
CA LEU A 140 -1.17 -2.35 -18.67
C LEU A 140 -2.44 -3.15 -18.31
N ARG A 141 -2.64 -4.30 -18.98
CA ARG A 141 -3.78 -5.20 -18.72
C ARG A 141 -3.52 -6.06 -17.50
N VAL A 142 -4.46 -6.03 -16.56
CA VAL A 142 -4.48 -6.94 -15.39
C VAL A 142 -5.46 -8.09 -15.59
N ALA A 143 -6.51 -7.89 -16.38
CA ALA A 143 -7.46 -8.92 -16.80
C ALA A 143 -7.94 -8.66 -18.25
N PRO A 144 -8.65 -9.59 -18.90
CA PRO A 144 -9.12 -9.40 -20.28
C PRO A 144 -9.89 -8.10 -20.52
N SER A 145 -10.56 -7.57 -19.50
CA SER A 145 -11.35 -6.33 -19.57
C SER A 145 -10.94 -5.27 -18.54
N GLU A 146 -9.83 -5.46 -17.81
CA GLU A 146 -9.40 -4.55 -16.74
C GLU A 146 -7.95 -4.12 -16.96
N THR A 147 -7.66 -2.88 -16.54
CA THR A 147 -6.33 -2.27 -16.65
C THR A 147 -5.80 -1.94 -15.26
N ALA A 148 -4.50 -1.72 -15.11
CA ALA A 148 -3.94 -1.22 -13.86
C ALA A 148 -4.58 0.11 -13.44
N MET A 149 -5.03 0.94 -14.41
CA MET A 149 -5.78 2.17 -14.10
C MET A 149 -7.13 1.85 -13.44
N THR A 150 -7.78 0.76 -13.84
CA THR A 150 -9.03 0.28 -13.22
C THR A 150 -8.82 -0.06 -11.74
N ASP A 151 -7.69 -0.69 -11.39
CA ASP A 151 -7.34 -0.97 -9.99
C ASP A 151 -7.08 0.31 -9.19
N VAL A 152 -6.33 1.27 -9.74
CA VAL A 152 -6.09 2.57 -9.09
C VAL A 152 -7.40 3.33 -8.83
N LEU A 153 -8.31 3.37 -9.81
CA LEU A 153 -9.61 4.01 -9.65
C LEU A 153 -10.49 3.29 -8.62
N ARG A 154 -10.38 1.96 -8.52
CA ARG A 154 -11.05 1.18 -7.47
C ARG A 154 -10.48 1.53 -6.09
N GLU A 155 -9.15 1.57 -5.94
CA GLU A 155 -8.46 1.99 -4.71
C GLU A 155 -8.96 3.36 -4.24
N VAL A 156 -8.97 4.35 -5.14
CA VAL A 156 -9.47 5.70 -4.88
C VAL A 156 -10.93 5.69 -4.43
N SER A 157 -11.78 4.95 -5.13
CA SER A 157 -13.22 4.91 -4.85
C SER A 157 -13.52 4.24 -3.49
N ILE A 158 -12.75 3.20 -3.12
CA ILE A 158 -12.80 2.61 -1.78
C ILE A 158 -12.39 3.65 -0.74
N MET A 159 -11.21 4.25 -0.88
CA MET A 159 -10.67 5.17 0.13
C MET A 159 -11.51 6.44 0.30
N LYS A 160 -12.22 6.89 -0.75
CA LYS A 160 -13.18 8.01 -0.68
C LYS A 160 -14.35 7.74 0.26
N MET A 161 -14.66 6.49 0.58
CA MET A 161 -15.75 6.14 1.50
C MET A 161 -15.30 5.93 2.95
N LEU A 162 -13.99 5.72 3.17
CA LEU A 162 -13.43 5.29 4.45
C LEU A 162 -12.82 6.48 5.21
N GLU A 163 -13.08 6.53 6.51
CA GLU A 163 -12.35 7.35 7.48
C GLU A 163 -12.39 6.63 8.84
N HIS A 164 -11.21 6.24 9.33
CA HIS A 164 -11.07 5.50 10.58
C HIS A 164 -9.67 5.74 11.17
N PRO A 165 -9.49 5.85 12.51
CA PRO A 165 -8.19 6.10 13.13
C PRO A 165 -7.10 5.09 12.75
N ASN A 166 -7.48 3.84 12.50
CA ASN A 166 -6.58 2.74 12.11
C ASN A 166 -6.52 2.46 10.60
N ILE A 167 -6.96 3.41 9.76
CA ILE A 167 -6.84 3.33 8.30
C ILE A 167 -6.11 4.59 7.81
N VAL A 168 -5.22 4.44 6.83
CA VAL A 168 -4.56 5.56 6.15
C VAL A 168 -5.60 6.36 5.36
N ASN A 169 -5.68 7.65 5.66
CA ASN A 169 -6.65 8.55 5.07
C ASN A 169 -6.21 9.04 3.68
N LEU A 170 -7.12 8.96 2.70
CA LEU A 170 -7.02 9.70 1.44
C LEU A 170 -7.48 11.14 1.67
N VAL A 171 -6.61 12.10 1.35
CA VAL A 171 -6.81 13.52 1.61
C VAL A 171 -7.30 14.22 0.33
N GLU A 172 -6.63 13.96 -0.78
CA GLU A 172 -6.90 14.59 -2.07
C GLU A 172 -6.63 13.65 -3.24
N VAL A 173 -7.41 13.80 -4.31
CA VAL A 173 -7.16 13.21 -5.62
C VAL A 173 -6.93 14.34 -6.62
N ILE A 174 -5.77 14.35 -7.26
CA ILE A 174 -5.42 15.30 -8.33
C ILE A 174 -5.46 14.56 -9.65
N ASP A 175 -6.49 14.86 -10.45
CA ASP A 175 -6.75 14.25 -11.75
C ASP A 175 -7.14 15.33 -12.76
N ASP A 176 -6.12 15.92 -13.38
CA ASP A 176 -6.29 16.84 -14.49
C ASP A 176 -6.53 16.06 -15.78
N PRO A 177 -7.68 16.23 -16.46
CA PRO A 177 -8.01 15.48 -17.67
C PRO A 177 -7.05 15.73 -18.82
N ASN A 178 -6.33 16.86 -18.83
CA ASN A 178 -5.41 17.25 -19.89
C ASN A 178 -3.97 16.77 -19.65
N MET A 179 -3.69 16.23 -18.46
CA MET A 179 -2.35 15.80 -18.07
C MET A 179 -2.27 14.28 -17.95
N ASP A 180 -1.12 13.69 -18.23
CA ASP A 180 -0.90 12.24 -18.08
C ASP A 180 -0.82 11.81 -16.61
N ASN A 181 -0.45 12.73 -15.72
CA ASN A 181 -0.24 12.41 -14.32
C ASN A 181 -1.53 12.33 -13.51
N PHE A 182 -1.59 11.34 -12.62
CA PHE A 182 -2.64 11.16 -11.63
C PHE A 182 -1.98 11.05 -10.24
N TYR A 183 -2.53 11.73 -9.23
CA TYR A 183 -1.97 11.70 -7.88
C TYR A 183 -3.02 11.37 -6.83
N MET A 184 -2.63 10.53 -5.88
CA MET A 184 -3.35 10.31 -4.63
C MET A 184 -2.52 10.91 -3.49
N VAL A 185 -3.07 11.91 -2.81
CA VAL A 185 -2.47 12.52 -1.63
C VAL A 185 -3.01 11.82 -0.39
N LEU A 186 -2.14 11.10 0.30
CA LEU A 186 -2.46 10.34 1.51
C LEU A 186 -1.87 11.03 2.74
N GLU A 187 -2.48 10.83 3.91
CA GLU A 187 -1.81 11.18 5.16
C GLU A 187 -0.45 10.47 5.24
N TYR A 188 0.57 11.19 5.70
CA TYR A 188 1.87 10.58 5.95
C TYR A 188 1.89 9.92 7.33
N VAL A 189 2.45 8.72 7.40
CA VAL A 189 2.68 7.98 8.65
C VAL A 189 4.17 7.66 8.72
N GLU A 190 4.80 7.99 9.84
CA GLU A 190 6.24 8.18 9.94
C GLU A 190 7.03 6.88 9.88
N SER A 191 6.44 5.79 10.38
CA SER A 191 7.13 4.51 10.51
C SER A 191 6.33 3.38 9.89
N LYS A 192 7.05 2.33 9.50
CA LYS A 192 6.48 1.03 9.16
C LYS A 192 6.88 0.03 10.24
N TRP A 193 6.01 -0.91 10.55
CA TRP A 193 6.47 -2.09 11.25
C TRP A 193 7.04 -3.09 10.25
N VAL A 194 8.25 -3.60 10.51
CA VAL A 194 8.92 -4.57 9.65
C VAL A 194 9.23 -5.79 10.51
N CYS A 195 8.80 -6.97 10.04
CA CYS A 195 9.20 -8.22 10.66
C CYS A 195 10.68 -8.46 10.34
N GLN A 196 11.56 -8.35 11.34
CA GLN A 196 12.99 -8.58 11.17
C GLN A 196 13.27 -10.07 11.36
N ASP A 197 13.48 -10.77 10.25
CA ASP A 197 13.94 -12.16 10.26
C ASP A 197 15.39 -12.19 10.80
N SER A 198 15.47 -12.30 12.12
CA SER A 198 16.68 -12.17 12.92
C SER A 198 17.02 -13.52 13.55
N ASP A 199 18.30 -13.72 13.87
CA ASP A 199 18.77 -14.93 14.56
C ASP A 199 19.49 -14.53 15.87
N PRO A 200 18.89 -14.79 17.05
CA PRO A 200 17.59 -15.44 17.25
C PRO A 200 16.40 -14.55 16.83
N PRO A 201 15.25 -15.15 16.45
CA PRO A 201 14.06 -14.38 16.10
C PRO A 201 13.64 -13.45 17.22
N LYS A 202 13.44 -12.18 16.88
CA LYS A 202 13.04 -11.14 17.84
C LYS A 202 11.77 -10.45 17.38
N GLY A 203 10.65 -10.83 18.00
CA GLY A 203 9.39 -10.10 17.88
C GLY A 203 9.32 -8.85 18.75
N LEU A 204 8.16 -8.21 18.70
CA LEU A 204 7.71 -7.16 19.59
C LEU A 204 7.40 -7.74 20.98
N ASP A 205 7.47 -6.89 21.99
CA ASP A 205 6.92 -7.24 23.30
C ASP A 205 5.39 -7.39 23.22
N GLU A 206 4.83 -8.22 24.10
CA GLU A 206 3.41 -8.55 24.09
C GLU A 206 2.50 -7.32 24.29
N THR A 207 2.97 -6.30 25.02
CA THR A 207 2.19 -5.07 25.24
C THR A 207 2.07 -4.27 23.96
N THR A 208 3.17 -4.10 23.23
CA THR A 208 3.18 -3.43 21.93
C THR A 208 2.41 -4.24 20.89
N ALA A 209 2.63 -5.56 20.80
CA ALA A 209 1.90 -6.44 19.88
C ALA A 209 0.39 -6.40 20.13
N ARG A 210 -0.04 -6.45 21.41
CA ARG A 210 -1.46 -6.30 21.79
C ARG A 210 -2.04 -4.96 21.38
N ARG A 211 -1.30 -3.86 21.57
CA ARG A 211 -1.74 -2.51 21.17
C ARG A 211 -1.96 -2.44 19.66
N TYR A 212 -1.01 -2.93 18.86
CA TYR A 212 -1.14 -2.96 17.40
C TYR A 212 -2.27 -3.88 16.96
N LEU A 213 -2.36 -5.10 17.52
CA LEU A 213 -3.44 -6.03 17.19
C LEU A 213 -4.82 -5.40 17.39
N ARG A 214 -5.04 -4.67 18.49
CA ARG A 214 -6.31 -3.98 18.73
C ARG A 214 -6.65 -2.98 17.63
N GLY A 215 -5.68 -2.19 17.18
CA GLY A 215 -5.87 -1.23 16.09
C GLY A 215 -6.10 -1.91 14.74
N ILE A 216 -5.35 -2.97 14.44
CA ILE A 216 -5.52 -3.77 13.21
C ILE A 216 -6.92 -4.37 13.18
N VAL A 217 -7.35 -5.04 14.25
CA VAL A 217 -8.69 -5.65 14.35
C VAL A 217 -9.78 -4.59 14.22
N ALA A 218 -9.63 -3.43 14.88
CA ALA A 218 -10.60 -2.33 14.75
C ALA A 218 -10.70 -1.85 13.29
N GLY A 219 -9.57 -1.67 12.60
CA GLY A 219 -9.54 -1.28 11.19
C GLY A 219 -10.16 -2.33 10.26
N VAL A 220 -9.83 -3.61 10.44
CA VAL A 220 -10.39 -4.71 9.64
C VAL A 220 -11.89 -4.88 9.89
N MET A 221 -12.35 -4.82 11.15
CA MET A 221 -13.77 -4.84 11.48
C MET A 221 -14.52 -3.68 10.81
N TYR A 222 -13.94 -2.48 10.81
CA TYR A 222 -14.49 -1.34 10.10
C TYR A 222 -14.59 -1.63 8.60
N LEU A 223 -13.53 -2.12 7.95
CA LEU A 223 -13.57 -2.48 6.52
C LEU A 223 -14.67 -3.50 6.22
N HIS A 224 -14.76 -4.56 7.02
CA HIS A 224 -15.73 -5.64 6.84
C HIS A 224 -17.17 -5.18 7.04
N ALA A 225 -17.41 -4.24 7.96
CA ALA A 225 -18.71 -3.60 8.16
C ALA A 225 -19.13 -2.73 6.95
N HIS A 226 -18.16 -2.17 6.24
CA HIS A 226 -18.36 -1.45 4.98
C HIS A 226 -18.25 -2.36 3.76
N ASN A 227 -18.27 -3.68 3.96
CA ASN A 227 -18.14 -4.69 2.92
C ASN A 227 -16.95 -4.43 1.97
N VAL A 228 -15.82 -4.09 2.56
CA VAL A 228 -14.51 -4.01 1.92
C VAL A 228 -13.66 -5.14 2.47
N ILE A 229 -13.08 -5.93 1.58
CA ILE A 229 -12.03 -6.89 1.91
C ILE A 229 -10.71 -6.23 1.57
N HIS A 230 -9.78 -6.20 2.54
CA HIS A 230 -8.47 -5.60 2.29
C HIS A 230 -7.66 -6.48 1.33
N GLY A 231 -7.58 -7.77 1.62
CA GLY A 231 -6.95 -8.79 0.76
C GLY A 231 -5.42 -8.83 0.78
N ASP A 232 -4.76 -8.04 1.64
CA ASP A 232 -3.29 -7.99 1.77
C ASP A 232 -2.87 -7.43 3.14
N ILE A 233 -3.51 -7.90 4.21
CA ILE A 233 -3.11 -7.54 5.57
C ILE A 233 -1.77 -8.21 5.89
N LYS A 234 -0.73 -7.39 6.07
CA LYS A 234 0.65 -7.84 6.34
C LYS A 234 1.50 -6.70 6.94
N PRO A 235 2.66 -6.99 7.55
CA PRO A 235 3.55 -5.99 8.15
C PRO A 235 3.82 -4.77 7.25
N ASP A 236 4.13 -4.98 5.97
CA ASP A 236 4.48 -3.92 5.01
C ASP A 236 3.38 -2.87 4.80
N ASN A 237 2.13 -3.27 5.02
CA ASN A 237 0.92 -2.46 4.86
C ASN A 237 0.43 -1.90 6.22
N LEU A 238 1.16 -2.13 7.30
CA LEU A 238 0.89 -1.59 8.63
C LEU A 238 1.88 -0.47 8.96
N LEU A 239 1.36 0.75 8.92
CA LEU A 239 2.11 1.96 9.27
C LEU A 239 1.87 2.32 10.74
N ILE A 240 2.86 2.91 11.39
CA ILE A 240 2.82 3.27 12.80
C ILE A 240 3.08 4.77 12.92
N THR A 241 2.14 5.49 13.54
CA THR A 241 2.30 6.91 13.82
C THR A 241 3.35 7.14 14.91
N SER A 242 3.90 8.35 14.98
CA SER A 242 4.76 8.78 16.10
C SER A 242 4.11 8.60 17.49
N SER A 243 2.77 8.63 17.57
CA SER A 243 2.00 8.36 18.79
C SER A 243 1.78 6.86 19.09
N GLY A 244 2.27 5.95 18.25
CA GLY A 244 2.13 4.50 18.43
C GLY A 244 0.78 3.93 17.98
N THR A 245 0.04 4.65 17.14
CA THR A 245 -1.21 4.17 16.52
C THR A 245 -0.89 3.46 15.22
N VAL A 246 -1.39 2.23 15.08
CA VAL A 246 -1.28 1.48 13.82
C VAL A 246 -2.34 1.94 12.81
N LYS A 247 -1.96 2.06 11.55
CA LYS A 247 -2.81 2.41 10.42
C LYS A 247 -2.59 1.42 9.29
N ILE A 248 -3.69 0.84 8.80
CA ILE A 248 -3.73 -0.04 7.64
C ILE A 248 -3.68 0.82 6.38
N GLY A 249 -2.72 0.55 5.50
CA GLY A 249 -2.55 1.23 4.22
C GLY A 249 -2.50 0.25 3.04
N ASP A 250 -2.38 0.82 1.84
CA ASP A 250 -2.32 0.11 0.56
C ASP A 250 -3.57 -0.74 0.22
N PHE A 251 -4.53 -0.08 -0.44
CA PHE A 251 -5.79 -0.69 -0.85
C PHE A 251 -5.76 -1.17 -2.32
N SER A 252 -4.57 -1.33 -2.91
CA SER A 252 -4.42 -1.57 -4.35
C SER A 252 -5.01 -2.90 -4.85
N VAL A 253 -5.14 -3.89 -3.96
CA VAL A 253 -5.77 -5.19 -4.26
C VAL A 253 -7.11 -5.40 -3.55
N SER A 254 -7.60 -4.36 -2.85
CA SER A 254 -8.83 -4.46 -2.07
C SER A 254 -10.07 -4.58 -2.97
N GLN A 255 -11.08 -5.26 -2.43
CA GLN A 255 -12.31 -5.57 -3.16
C GLN A 255 -13.54 -5.14 -2.38
N VAL A 256 -14.58 -4.78 -3.13
CA VAL A 256 -15.89 -4.43 -2.58
C VAL A 256 -16.90 -5.45 -3.04
N PHE A 257 -17.74 -5.90 -2.11
CA PHE A 257 -18.76 -6.92 -2.37
C PHE A 257 -20.13 -6.47 -1.89
N VAL A 258 -21.20 -7.04 -2.45
CA VAL A 258 -22.58 -6.79 -1.99
C VAL A 258 -22.85 -7.59 -0.72
N ASP A 259 -23.71 -7.09 0.17
CA ASP A 259 -24.08 -7.78 1.40
C ASP A 259 -24.36 -9.29 1.18
N GLY A 260 -23.71 -10.11 2.00
CA GLY A 260 -23.84 -11.58 1.95
C GLY A 260 -23.14 -12.27 0.78
N LYS A 261 -22.34 -11.57 -0.04
CA LYS A 261 -21.63 -12.15 -1.19
C LYS A 261 -20.13 -11.86 -1.18
N ASP A 262 -19.43 -12.20 -0.09
CA ASP A 262 -17.98 -12.01 0.04
C ASP A 262 -17.15 -13.15 -0.59
N GLU A 263 -17.76 -13.96 -1.47
CA GLU A 263 -17.08 -15.03 -2.19
C GLU A 263 -16.13 -14.48 -3.26
N LEU A 264 -14.85 -14.79 -3.11
CA LEU A 264 -13.76 -14.45 -4.01
C LEU A 264 -13.20 -15.74 -4.63
N ARG A 265 -12.75 -15.69 -5.89
CA ARG A 265 -12.21 -16.88 -6.58
C ARG A 265 -10.69 -16.92 -6.70
N ARG A 266 -10.00 -15.83 -6.37
CA ARG A 266 -8.53 -15.74 -6.45
C ARG A 266 -7.98 -14.84 -5.36
N SER A 267 -6.82 -15.20 -4.81
CA SER A 267 -6.08 -14.40 -3.83
C SER A 267 -4.98 -13.60 -4.56
N PRO A 268 -5.07 -12.25 -4.62
CA PRO A 268 -4.00 -11.41 -5.14
C PRO A 268 -2.88 -11.15 -4.12
N GLY A 269 -3.08 -11.59 -2.86
CA GLY A 269 -2.24 -11.25 -1.72
C GLY A 269 -0.88 -11.96 -1.70
N THR A 270 -0.12 -11.61 -0.66
CA THR A 270 1.23 -12.17 -0.46
C THR A 270 1.14 -13.63 0.02
N PRO A 271 1.81 -14.60 -0.64
CA PRO A 271 1.61 -16.04 -0.41
C PRO A 271 1.63 -16.50 1.06
N VAL A 272 2.59 -16.01 1.85
CA VAL A 272 2.76 -16.40 3.26
C VAL A 272 1.60 -15.96 4.18
N PHE A 273 0.74 -15.05 3.70
CA PHE A 273 -0.47 -14.59 4.39
C PHE A 273 -1.76 -15.18 3.80
N THR A 274 -1.65 -16.01 2.77
CA THR A 274 -2.81 -16.60 2.10
C THR A 274 -3.42 -17.67 2.98
N ALA A 275 -4.75 -17.63 3.12
CA ALA A 275 -5.49 -18.64 3.87
C ALA A 275 -5.52 -19.98 3.11
N PRO A 276 -5.55 -21.14 3.80
CA PRO A 276 -5.52 -22.46 3.14
C PRO A 276 -6.66 -22.65 2.13
N GLU A 277 -7.86 -22.17 2.45
CA GLU A 277 -9.01 -22.24 1.55
C GLU A 277 -8.80 -21.47 0.24
N CYS A 278 -7.99 -20.41 0.24
CA CYS A 278 -7.64 -19.67 -0.97
C CYS A 278 -6.73 -20.47 -1.92
N CYS A 279 -6.04 -21.50 -1.41
CA CYS A 279 -5.12 -22.35 -2.18
C CYS A 279 -5.84 -23.47 -2.95
N SER A 280 -7.08 -23.79 -2.54
CA SER A 280 -7.88 -24.89 -3.10
C SER A 280 -8.40 -24.65 -4.52
N GLY A 281 -8.30 -23.43 -5.04
CA GLY A 281 -8.77 -23.05 -6.38
C GLY A 281 -10.28 -22.90 -6.52
N VAL A 282 -11.05 -23.00 -5.42
CA VAL A 282 -12.50 -22.73 -5.39
C VAL A 282 -12.80 -21.29 -4.94
N SER A 283 -14.08 -20.94 -4.75
CA SER A 283 -14.44 -19.69 -4.05
C SER A 283 -14.12 -19.78 -2.55
N TYR A 284 -13.74 -18.64 -1.96
CA TYR A 284 -13.45 -18.49 -0.54
C TYR A 284 -14.09 -17.21 0.00
N HIS A 285 -14.30 -17.13 1.31
CA HIS A 285 -14.87 -15.96 1.96
C HIS A 285 -13.77 -14.92 2.26
N GLY A 286 -13.86 -13.75 1.64
CA GLY A 286 -12.86 -12.70 1.78
C GLY A 286 -12.69 -12.20 3.22
N LYS A 287 -13.76 -12.15 4.02
CA LYS A 287 -13.65 -11.72 5.44
C LYS A 287 -12.84 -12.71 6.27
N ALA A 288 -13.05 -14.00 6.04
CA ALA A 288 -12.30 -15.06 6.70
C ALA A 288 -10.81 -15.02 6.30
N SER A 289 -10.53 -14.76 5.02
CA SER A 289 -9.17 -14.60 4.50
C SER A 289 -8.41 -13.43 5.16
N ASP A 290 -9.03 -12.25 5.30
CA ASP A 290 -8.43 -11.13 6.05
C ASP A 290 -8.17 -11.51 7.52
N THR A 291 -9.08 -12.27 8.14
CA THR A 291 -8.95 -12.74 9.53
C THR A 291 -7.75 -13.68 9.71
N TRP A 292 -7.54 -14.59 8.76
CA TRP A 292 -6.34 -15.43 8.72
C TRP A 292 -5.07 -14.60 8.61
N ALA A 293 -5.03 -13.63 7.69
CA ALA A 293 -3.89 -12.75 7.49
C ALA A 293 -3.55 -11.92 8.74
N VAL A 294 -4.56 -11.50 9.52
CA VAL A 294 -4.35 -10.90 10.85
C VAL A 294 -3.66 -11.87 11.81
N GLY A 295 -4.05 -13.15 11.83
CA GLY A 295 -3.42 -14.19 12.65
C GLY A 295 -1.96 -14.42 12.28
N VAL A 296 -1.65 -14.55 10.99
CA VAL A 296 -0.27 -14.66 10.48
C VAL A 296 0.56 -13.42 10.86
N THR A 297 -0.04 -12.23 10.72
CA THR A 297 0.60 -10.96 11.11
C THR A 297 0.90 -10.91 12.61
N LEU A 298 -0.03 -11.34 13.46
CA LEU A 298 0.18 -11.44 14.91
C LEU A 298 1.31 -12.41 15.26
N TYR A 299 1.36 -13.56 14.60
CA TYR A 299 2.45 -14.52 14.78
C TYR A 299 3.80 -13.86 14.46
N CYS A 300 3.92 -13.17 13.32
CA CYS A 300 5.16 -12.46 12.95
C CYS A 300 5.50 -11.36 13.96
N MET A 301 4.50 -10.63 14.48
CA MET A 301 4.71 -9.61 15.51
C MET A 301 5.31 -10.19 16.79
N ILE A 302 4.88 -11.36 17.24
CA ILE A 302 5.32 -11.94 18.52
C ILE A 302 6.61 -12.75 18.38
N ILE A 303 6.71 -13.54 17.30
CA ILE A 303 7.82 -14.50 17.12
C ILE A 303 8.97 -13.89 16.31
N GLY A 304 8.71 -12.88 15.48
CA GLY A 304 9.73 -12.28 14.60
C GLY A 304 10.02 -13.07 13.33
N ARG A 305 9.20 -14.07 12.99
CA ARG A 305 9.28 -14.87 11.75
C ARG A 305 7.88 -15.28 11.28
N TYR A 306 7.78 -15.70 10.02
CA TYR A 306 6.53 -16.19 9.46
C TYR A 306 6.23 -17.64 9.88
N PRO A 307 4.96 -18.00 10.13
CA PRO A 307 4.58 -19.35 10.57
C PRO A 307 4.73 -20.41 9.46
N PHE A 308 4.43 -20.05 8.20
CA PHE A 308 4.30 -21.00 7.09
C PHE A 308 5.28 -20.73 5.93
N LEU A 309 6.41 -20.07 6.18
CA LEU A 309 7.38 -19.80 5.10
C LEU A 309 8.10 -21.09 4.66
N GLY A 310 8.01 -21.41 3.38
CA GLY A 310 8.74 -22.49 2.72
C GLY A 310 9.95 -22.00 1.92
N ASP A 311 10.79 -22.94 1.46
CA ASP A 311 11.95 -22.64 0.62
C ASP A 311 11.54 -22.29 -0.82
N SER A 312 10.36 -22.73 -1.23
CA SER A 312 9.70 -22.35 -2.47
C SER A 312 8.27 -21.83 -2.25
N LEU A 313 7.70 -21.24 -3.30
CA LEU A 313 6.31 -20.83 -3.31
C LEU A 313 5.35 -22.02 -3.10
N GLN A 314 5.66 -23.17 -3.71
CA GLN A 314 4.86 -24.38 -3.54
C GLN A 314 4.95 -24.88 -2.11
N ASP A 315 6.16 -24.94 -1.54
CA ASP A 315 6.36 -25.37 -0.14
C ASP A 315 5.65 -24.45 0.85
N THR A 316 5.52 -23.16 0.53
CA THR A 316 4.77 -22.19 1.35
C THR A 316 3.27 -22.47 1.34
N TYR A 317 2.72 -22.96 0.22
CA TYR A 317 1.30 -23.33 0.13
C TYR A 317 0.99 -24.71 0.71
N ASP A 318 1.98 -25.61 0.76
CA ASP A 318 1.82 -26.97 1.29
C ASP A 318 1.97 -27.05 2.82
N LYS A 319 2.50 -26.00 3.47
CA LYS A 319 2.67 -25.87 4.94
C LYS A 319 1.42 -25.30 5.62
#